data_AF-A0A8J5P7K2-F1
#
_entry.id   AF-A0A8J5P7K2-F1
#
_cell.length_a   1.000
_cell.length_b   1.000
_cell.length_c   1.000
_cell.angle_alpha   90.00
_cell.angle_beta   90.00
_cell.angle_gamma   90.00
#
_symmetry.space_group_name_H-M   'P 1'
#
loop_
_entity.id
_entity.type
_entity.pdbx_description
1 polymer ?
#
loop_
_entity_poly.entity_id
_entity_poly.type
_entity_poly.pdbx_seq_one_letter_code
_entity_poly.pdbx_strand_id
1 'polypeptide(L)'
;MWLIHWALGVAFYAVISLAVWIEGSSAILSCWDSPNQSLEIPRRLLSAVLFYFVAYFKQNQCHRHLASLKKYTLPTEGWFKYLVCPHYTAECILYLAIAWIAAPPGELFNKSILTAVAFVAVNLGATAKDTKAWYENKFGSDKVADRWIMIPPVY
;
A
#
# COMPACT_ATOMS: atom_id res chain seq x y z
N MET A 1 4.67 4.86 -20.27
CA MET A 1 4.19 3.63 -19.61
C MET A 1 3.91 2.60 -20.68
N TRP A 2 4.37 1.37 -20.49
CA TRP A 2 4.14 0.30 -21.47
C TRP A 2 2.73 -0.26 -21.32
N LEU A 3 2.09 -0.63 -22.44
CA LEU A 3 0.70 -1.11 -22.48
C LEU A 3 0.43 -2.24 -21.47
N ILE A 4 1.41 -3.13 -21.27
CA ILE A 4 1.29 -4.24 -20.33
C ILE A 4 1.19 -3.79 -18.88
N HIS A 5 1.91 -2.75 -18.46
CA HIS A 5 1.79 -2.23 -17.09
C HIS A 5 0.42 -1.58 -16.86
N TRP A 6 -0.12 -0.91 -17.88
CA TRP A 6 -1.47 -0.35 -17.84
C TRP A 6 -2.53 -1.46 -17.73
N ALA A 7 -2.46 -2.47 -18.59
CA ALA A 7 -3.39 -3.59 -18.57
C ALA A 7 -3.32 -4.38 -17.25
N LEU A 8 -2.11 -4.59 -16.71
CA LEU A 8 -1.89 -5.21 -15.42
C LEU A 8 -2.57 -4.42 -14.28
N GLY A 9 -2.46 -3.08 -14.30
CA GLY A 9 -3.14 -2.22 -13.33
C GLY A 9 -4.66 -2.36 -13.39
N VAL A 10 -5.24 -2.33 -14.60
CA VAL A 10 -6.69 -2.54 -14.80
C VAL A 10 -7.13 -3.91 -14.28
N ALA A 11 -6.38 -4.96 -14.63
CA ALA A 11 -6.66 -6.32 -14.19
C ALA A 11 -6.59 -6.45 -12.66
N PHE A 12 -5.56 -5.86 -12.03
CA PHE A 12 -5.41 -5.85 -10.57
C PHE A 12 -6.64 -5.25 -9.87
N TYR A 13 -7.07 -4.05 -10.29
CA TYR A 13 -8.23 -3.40 -9.67
C TYR A 13 -9.53 -4.17 -9.87
N ALA A 14 -9.73 -4.76 -11.05
CA ALA A 14 -10.91 -5.58 -11.33
C ALA A 14 -10.93 -6.85 -10.46
N VAL A 15 -9.82 -7.58 -10.43
CA VAL A 15 -9.71 -8.87 -9.71
C VAL A 15 -9.81 -8.67 -8.20
N ILE A 16 -9.12 -7.69 -7.62
CA ILE A 16 -9.18 -7.45 -6.18
C ILE A 16 -10.57 -6.99 -5.74
N SER A 17 -11.25 -6.15 -6.53
CA SER A 17 -12.62 -5.72 -6.22
C SER A 17 -13.59 -6.91 -6.21
N LEU A 18 -13.49 -7.80 -7.21
CA LEU A 18 -14.29 -9.02 -7.26
C LEU A 18 -13.96 -9.98 -6.11
N ALA A 19 -12.69 -10.18 -5.78
CA ALA A 19 -12.27 -11.07 -4.71
C ALA A 19 -12.80 -10.60 -3.34
N VAL A 20 -12.69 -9.30 -3.04
CA VAL A 20 -13.23 -8.71 -1.81
C VAL A 20 -14.76 -8.85 -1.74
N TRP A 21 -15.45 -8.63 -2.87
CA TRP A 21 -16.90 -8.81 -2.94
C TRP A 21 -17.32 -10.27 -2.70
N ILE A 22 -16.63 -11.23 -3.33
CA ILE A 22 -16.90 -12.65 -3.16
C ILE A 22 -16.64 -13.07 -1.70
N GLU A 23 -15.52 -12.68 -1.10
CA GLU A 23 -15.21 -13.01 0.31
C GLU A 23 -16.24 -12.41 1.28
N GLY A 24 -16.72 -11.18 1.03
CA GLY A 24 -17.74 -10.52 1.83
C GLY A 24 -19.18 -10.96 1.57
N SER A 25 -19.44 -11.74 0.51
CA SER A 25 -20.79 -12.07 0.04
C SER A 25 -21.64 -12.79 1.08
N SER A 26 -21.05 -13.71 1.85
CA SER A 26 -21.74 -14.44 2.92
C SER A 26 -22.25 -13.51 4.02
N ALA A 27 -21.42 -12.54 4.45
CA ALA A 27 -21.81 -11.54 5.44
C ALA A 27 -22.94 -10.66 4.90
N ILE A 28 -22.84 -10.22 3.64
CA ILE A 28 -23.89 -9.43 2.98
C ILE A 28 -25.23 -10.17 2.95
N LEU A 29 -25.22 -11.44 2.55
CA LEU A 29 -26.42 -12.28 2.53
C LEU A 29 -27.00 -12.46 3.95
N SER A 30 -26.16 -12.69 4.95
CA SER A 30 -26.62 -12.82 6.35
C SER A 30 -27.30 -11.56 6.89
N CYS A 31 -26.79 -10.37 6.53
CA CYS A 31 -27.41 -9.10 6.90
C CYS A 31 -28.77 -8.89 6.21
N TRP A 32 -28.91 -9.39 4.97
CA TRP A 32 -30.16 -9.32 4.22
C TRP A 32 -31.27 -10.16 4.87
N ASP A 33 -30.92 -11.35 5.34
CA ASP A 33 -31.86 -12.28 5.98
C ASP A 33 -32.21 -11.86 7.42
N SER A 34 -31.39 -11.03 8.07
CA SER A 34 -31.56 -10.59 9.46
C SER A 34 -31.44 -9.06 9.60
N PRO A 35 -32.46 -8.28 9.18
CA PRO A 35 -32.36 -6.82 9.05
C PRO A 35 -32.17 -6.05 10.38
N ASN A 36 -32.40 -6.70 11.52
CA ASN A 36 -32.24 -6.10 12.86
C ASN A 36 -30.92 -6.51 13.54
N GLN A 37 -29.89 -6.89 12.78
CA GLN A 37 -28.58 -7.23 13.34
C GLN A 37 -27.97 -6.02 14.04
N SER A 38 -27.49 -6.21 15.27
CA SER A 38 -26.76 -5.17 16.01
C SER A 38 -25.43 -4.86 15.32
N LEU A 39 -25.06 -3.58 15.26
CA LEU A 39 -23.74 -3.17 14.78
C LEU A 39 -22.65 -3.72 15.71
N GLU A 40 -21.87 -4.69 15.22
CA GLU A 40 -20.70 -5.18 15.94
C GLU A 40 -19.47 -4.36 15.56
N ILE A 41 -18.93 -3.63 16.54
CA ILE A 41 -17.69 -2.88 16.35
C ILE A 41 -16.51 -3.84 16.55
N PRO A 42 -15.69 -4.11 15.53
CA PRO A 42 -14.58 -5.03 15.67
C PRO A 42 -13.53 -4.41 16.62
N ARG A 43 -13.01 -5.20 17.56
CA ARG A 43 -11.99 -4.76 18.55
C ARG A 43 -10.75 -4.13 17.91
N ARG A 44 -10.46 -4.54 16.68
CA ARG A 44 -9.35 -4.06 15.84
C ARG A 44 -9.59 -2.68 15.21
N LEU A 45 -10.81 -2.13 15.25
CA LEU A 45 -11.19 -0.89 14.56
C LEU A 45 -10.21 0.25 14.85
N LEU A 46 -9.97 0.56 16.13
CA LEU A 46 -9.12 1.68 16.51
C LEU A 46 -7.70 1.54 15.95
N SER A 47 -7.10 0.36 16.12
CA SER A 47 -5.75 0.08 15.61
C SER A 47 -5.68 0.16 14.08
N ALA A 48 -6.68 -0.37 13.38
CA ALA A 48 -6.71 -0.37 11.92
C ALA A 48 -6.88 1.05 11.37
N VAL A 49 -7.80 1.82 11.95
CA VAL A 49 -8.03 3.23 11.61
C VAL A 49 -6.76 4.05 11.84
N LEU A 50 -6.08 3.84 12.97
CA LEU A 50 -4.82 4.51 13.25
C LEU A 50 -3.75 4.18 12.19
N PHE A 51 -3.51 2.89 11.92
CA PHE A 51 -2.53 2.48 10.90
C PHE A 51 -2.88 3.03 9.51
N TYR A 52 -4.15 2.96 9.13
CA TYR A 52 -4.65 3.47 7.85
C TYR A 52 -4.38 4.97 7.73
N PHE A 53 -4.76 5.78 8.72
CA PHE A 53 -4.60 7.22 8.65
C PHE A 53 -3.13 7.64 8.70
N VAL A 54 -2.29 7.00 9.52
CA VAL A 54 -0.85 7.27 9.54
C VAL A 54 -0.25 7.01 8.16
N ALA A 55 -0.55 5.86 7.56
CA ALA A 55 -0.07 5.51 6.23
C ALA A 55 -0.60 6.47 5.14
N TYR A 56 -1.90 6.79 5.16
CA TYR A 56 -2.53 7.75 4.27
C TYR A 56 -1.86 9.13 4.34
N PHE A 57 -1.68 9.68 5.54
CA PHE A 57 -1.02 10.98 5.70
C PHE A 57 0.43 10.95 5.25
N LYS A 58 1.16 9.85 5.51
CA LYS A 58 2.54 9.71 5.05
C LYS A 58 2.65 9.59 3.54
N GLN A 59 1.77 8.82 2.89
CA GLN A 59 1.70 8.72 1.45
C GLN A 59 1.39 10.09 0.81
N ASN A 60 0.38 10.79 1.32
CA ASN A 60 0.01 12.13 0.87
C ASN A 60 1.15 13.15 1.05
N GLN A 61 1.83 13.16 2.21
CA GLN A 61 3.00 14.01 2.44
C GLN A 61 4.10 13.74 1.42
N CYS A 62 4.40 12.47 1.12
CA CYS A 62 5.40 12.10 0.13
C CYS A 62 5.01 12.57 -1.28
N HIS A 63 3.76 12.34 -1.70
CA HIS A 63 3.29 12.78 -3.02
C HIS A 63 3.27 14.30 -3.15
N ARG A 64 2.86 15.03 -2.11
CA ARG A 64 2.91 16.50 -2.10
C ARG A 64 4.34 17.01 -2.24
N HIS A 65 5.29 16.42 -1.52
CA HIS A 65 6.70 16.77 -1.66
C HIS A 65 7.19 16.50 -3.09
N LEU A 66 6.97 15.29 -3.63
CA LEU A 66 7.35 14.95 -5.01
C LEU A 66 6.72 15.90 -6.05
N ALA A 67 5.46 16.28 -5.87
CA ALA A 67 4.75 17.20 -6.76
C ALA A 67 5.29 18.64 -6.70
N SER A 68 5.85 19.06 -5.56
CA SER A 68 6.48 20.39 -5.43
C SER A 68 7.88 20.47 -6.04
N LEU A 69 8.53 19.34 -6.30
CA LEU A 69 9.87 19.32 -6.85
C LEU A 69 9.86 19.58 -8.36
N LYS A 70 10.91 20.25 -8.84
CA LYS A 70 11.20 20.26 -10.28
C LYS A 70 11.45 18.83 -10.75
N LYS A 71 10.92 18.49 -11.93
CA LYS A 71 11.03 17.13 -12.49
C LYS A 71 12.48 16.65 -12.47
N TYR A 72 12.68 15.41 -12.03
CA TYR A 72 14.00 14.78 -11.90
C TYR A 72 14.94 15.42 -10.88
N THR A 73 14.40 15.93 -9.77
CA THR A 73 15.16 16.31 -8.57
C THR A 73 15.22 15.13 -7.60
N LEU A 74 16.35 14.97 -6.89
CA LEU A 74 16.47 13.97 -5.82
C LEU A 74 15.67 14.43 -4.59
N PRO A 75 14.62 13.71 -4.17
CA PRO A 75 13.90 14.04 -2.95
C PRO A 75 14.77 13.77 -1.72
N THR A 76 14.76 14.69 -0.75
CA THR A 76 15.64 14.64 0.44
C THR A 76 14.94 15.02 1.73
N GLU A 77 13.64 15.32 1.69
CA GLU A 77 12.87 15.72 2.88
C GLU A 77 12.06 14.56 3.47
N GLY A 78 11.74 14.68 4.77
CA GLY A 78 10.91 13.71 5.46
C GLY A 78 11.47 12.29 5.38
N TRP A 79 10.63 11.32 5.01
CA TRP A 79 11.03 9.92 4.90
C TRP A 79 11.97 9.64 3.72
N PHE A 80 12.10 10.54 2.74
CA PHE A 80 13.06 10.38 1.65
C PHE A 80 14.52 10.46 2.11
N LYS A 81 14.78 10.91 3.35
CA LYS A 81 16.10 10.84 3.99
C LYS A 81 16.56 9.40 4.23
N TYR A 82 15.60 8.48 4.44
CA TYR A 82 15.88 7.10 4.86
C TYR A 82 15.45 6.07 3.80
N LEU A 83 14.51 6.45 2.93
CA LEU A 83 13.91 5.58 1.93
C LEU A 83 14.01 6.20 0.54
N VAL A 84 14.21 5.37 -0.48
CA VAL A 84 14.14 5.80 -1.90
C VAL A 84 12.68 6.08 -2.26
N CYS A 85 11.77 5.15 -1.94
CA CYS A 85 10.35 5.24 -2.27
C CYS A 85 9.42 5.11 -1.04
N PRO A 86 9.46 6.06 -0.08
CA PRO A 86 8.66 5.99 1.15
C PRO A 86 7.14 5.97 0.93
N HIS A 87 6.66 6.51 -0.19
CA HIS A 87 5.25 6.48 -0.55
C HIS A 87 4.78 5.06 -0.91
N TYR A 88 5.65 4.21 -1.45
CA TYR A 88 5.34 2.80 -1.71
C TYR A 88 5.30 1.98 -0.42
N THR A 89 6.16 2.31 0.56
CA THR A 89 6.06 1.76 1.91
C THR A 89 4.70 2.06 2.53
N ALA A 90 4.27 3.33 2.44
CA ALA A 90 3.00 3.77 2.98
C ALA A 90 1.82 3.08 2.28
N GLU A 91 1.92 2.83 0.97
CA GLU A 91 0.91 2.06 0.23
C GLU A 91 0.78 0.61 0.73
N CYS A 92 1.90 -0.07 0.99
CA CYS A 92 1.87 -1.42 1.55
C CYS A 92 1.21 -1.44 2.94
N ILE A 93 1.50 -0.44 3.79
CA ILE A 93 0.88 -0.30 5.12
C ILE A 93 -0.62 -0.03 5.00
N LEU A 94 -1.05 0.76 4.01
CA LEU A 94 -2.47 0.99 3.72
C LEU A 94 -3.20 -0.32 3.43
N TYR A 95 -2.71 -1.13 2.47
CA TYR A 95 -3.33 -2.42 2.16
C TYR A 95 -3.29 -3.40 3.35
N LEU A 96 -2.22 -3.39 4.16
CA LEU A 96 -2.15 -4.18 5.39
C LEU A 96 -3.19 -3.74 6.43
N ALA A 97 -3.41 -2.45 6.60
CA ALA A 97 -4.44 -1.92 7.50
C ALA A 97 -5.84 -2.33 7.03
N ILE A 98 -6.09 -2.33 5.71
CA ILE A 98 -7.34 -2.81 5.13
C ILE A 98 -7.49 -4.33 5.35
N ALA A 99 -6.43 -5.12 5.11
CA ALA A 99 -6.45 -6.56 5.37
C ALA A 99 -6.72 -6.86 6.85
N TRP A 100 -6.18 -6.05 7.76
CA TRP A 100 -6.37 -6.17 9.20
C TRP A 100 -7.83 -5.94 9.61
N ILE A 101 -8.47 -4.85 9.14
CA ILE A 101 -9.85 -4.52 9.51
C ILE A 101 -10.87 -5.43 8.83
N ALA A 102 -10.63 -5.83 7.58
CA ALA A 102 -11.56 -6.64 6.78
C ALA A 102 -11.46 -8.14 7.07
N ALA A 103 -10.68 -8.54 8.07
CA ALA A 103 -10.47 -9.93 8.41
C ALA A 103 -11.76 -10.55 8.98
N PRO A 104 -12.19 -11.72 8.46
CA PRO A 104 -13.38 -12.40 8.96
C PRO A 104 -13.21 -12.88 10.41
N PRO A 105 -14.31 -13.25 11.10
CA PRO A 105 -14.24 -13.80 12.46
C PRO A 105 -13.30 -14.99 12.54
N GLY A 106 -12.42 -14.99 13.55
CA GLY A 106 -11.41 -16.06 13.74
C GLY A 106 -10.13 -15.89 12.93
N GLU A 107 -10.06 -14.95 11.99
CA GLU A 107 -8.86 -14.69 11.19
C GLU A 107 -8.17 -13.38 11.59
N LEU A 108 -6.84 -13.37 11.50
CA LEU A 108 -6.05 -12.16 11.76
C LEU A 108 -6.15 -11.18 10.59
N PHE A 109 -6.11 -11.65 9.35
CA PHE A 109 -6.13 -10.83 8.15
C PHE A 109 -7.12 -11.38 7.11
N ASN A 110 -7.68 -10.48 6.31
CA ASN A 110 -8.40 -10.83 5.09
C ASN A 110 -7.43 -11.41 4.06
N LYS A 111 -7.67 -12.65 3.63
CA LYS A 111 -6.73 -13.38 2.79
C LYS A 111 -6.71 -12.83 1.36
N SER A 112 -7.85 -12.41 0.80
CA SER A 112 -7.88 -11.77 -0.53
C SER A 112 -7.06 -10.48 -0.54
N ILE A 113 -7.21 -9.64 0.49
CA ILE A 113 -6.47 -8.37 0.56
C ILE A 113 -4.99 -8.60 0.87
N LEU A 114 -4.62 -9.66 1.59
CA LEU A 114 -3.21 -10.06 1.71
C LEU A 114 -2.57 -10.40 0.35
N THR A 115 -3.31 -10.99 -0.59
CA THR A 115 -2.78 -11.18 -1.95
C THR A 115 -2.53 -9.85 -2.66
N ALA A 116 -3.37 -8.83 -2.39
CA ALA A 116 -3.13 -7.47 -2.88
C ALA A 116 -1.87 -6.85 -2.26
N VAL A 117 -1.65 -7.01 -0.95
CA VAL A 117 -0.41 -6.57 -0.28
C VAL A 117 0.82 -7.20 -0.95
N ALA A 118 0.80 -8.52 -1.18
CA ALA A 118 1.91 -9.23 -1.81
C ALA A 118 2.16 -8.71 -3.23
N PHE A 119 1.11 -8.57 -4.02
CA PHE A 119 1.20 -8.04 -5.39
C PHE A 119 1.79 -6.62 -5.41
N VAL A 120 1.24 -5.71 -4.59
CA VAL A 120 1.68 -4.32 -4.51
C VAL A 120 3.12 -4.22 -4.03
N ALA A 121 3.51 -5.00 -3.01
CA ALA A 121 4.88 -5.02 -2.52
C ALA A 121 5.88 -5.49 -3.60
N VAL A 122 5.54 -6.52 -4.38
CA VAL A 122 6.41 -6.98 -5.47
C VAL A 122 6.48 -5.95 -6.60
N ASN A 123 5.33 -5.45 -7.05
CA ASN A 123 5.25 -4.51 -8.18
C ASN A 123 5.95 -3.17 -7.87
N LEU A 124 5.67 -2.60 -6.70
CA LEU A 124 6.31 -1.36 -6.26
C LEU A 124 7.76 -1.59 -5.86
N GLY A 125 8.09 -2.77 -5.31
CA GLY A 125 9.47 -3.12 -4.95
C GLY A 125 10.38 -3.23 -6.17
N ALA A 126 9.89 -3.75 -7.30
CA ALA A 126 10.60 -3.75 -8.57
C ALA A 126 10.79 -2.30 -9.08
N THR A 127 9.73 -1.50 -9.06
CA THR A 127 9.79 -0.08 -9.48
C THR A 127 10.74 0.75 -8.61
N ALA A 128 10.77 0.49 -7.30
CA ALA A 128 11.65 1.16 -6.35
C ALA A 128 13.12 0.82 -6.59
N LYS A 129 13.42 -0.43 -6.96
CA LYS A 129 14.77 -0.86 -7.36
C LYS A 129 15.27 -0.08 -8.56
N ASP A 130 14.45 0.00 -9.60
CA ASP A 130 14.79 0.76 -10.82
C ASP A 130 14.93 2.25 -10.51
N THR A 131 14.11 2.78 -9.59
CA THR A 131 14.22 4.16 -9.10
C THR A 131 15.54 4.40 -8.36
N LYS A 132 15.99 3.47 -7.51
CA LYS A 132 17.29 3.57 -6.83
C LYS A 132 18.43 3.56 -7.84
N ALA A 133 18.43 2.61 -8.78
CA ALA A 133 19.44 2.53 -9.83
C ALA A 133 19.50 3.82 -10.68
N TRP A 134 18.33 4.40 -10.99
CA TRP A 134 18.26 5.67 -11.69
C TRP A 134 18.80 6.84 -10.85
N TYR A 135 18.51 6.89 -9.55
CA TYR A 135 19.10 7.90 -8.65
C TYR A 135 20.62 7.77 -8.54
N GLU A 136 21.15 6.56 -8.41
CA GLU A 136 22.59 6.29 -8.36
C GLU A 136 23.28 6.76 -9.64
N ASN A 137 22.72 6.43 -10.80
CA ASN A 137 23.26 6.83 -12.10
C ASN A 137 23.24 8.36 -12.29
N LYS A 138 22.17 9.03 -11.86
CA LYS A 138 21.98 10.47 -12.10
C LYS A 138 22.67 11.37 -11.07
N PHE A 139 22.65 10.99 -9.80
CA PHE A 139 23.07 11.86 -8.69
C PHE A 139 24.33 11.39 -7.97
N GLY A 140 24.82 10.20 -8.28
CA GLY A 140 25.91 9.55 -7.56
C GLY A 140 25.40 8.53 -6.55
N SER A 141 26.08 7.39 -6.46
CA SER A 141 25.72 6.29 -5.56
C SER A 141 25.81 6.67 -4.09
N ASP A 142 26.74 7.55 -3.73
CA ASP A 142 26.92 8.09 -2.37
C ASP A 142 25.67 8.80 -1.84
N LYS A 143 24.84 9.37 -2.71
CA LYS A 143 23.64 10.15 -2.29
C LYS A 143 22.48 9.30 -1.78
N VAL A 144 22.46 8.01 -2.12
CA VAL A 144 21.35 7.10 -1.81
C VAL A 144 21.82 5.76 -1.22
N ALA A 145 23.13 5.59 -0.97
CA ALA A 145 23.71 4.37 -0.41
C ALA A 145 23.06 3.99 0.92
N ASP A 146 22.89 4.95 1.83
CA ASP A 146 22.33 4.74 3.17
C ASP A 146 20.80 4.65 3.20
N ARG A 147 20.14 4.69 2.04
CA ARG A 147 18.68 4.63 1.93
C ARG A 147 18.22 3.21 1.62
N TRP A 148 17.27 2.74 2.41
CA TRP A 148 16.45 1.58 2.09
C TRP A 148 15.65 1.85 0.82
N ILE A 149 15.41 0.85 -0.01
CA ILE A 149 14.67 0.98 -1.26
C ILE A 149 13.18 1.24 -0.94
N MET A 150 12.57 0.43 -0.07
CA MET A 150 11.14 0.47 0.20
C MET A 150 10.69 -0.06 1.57
N ILE A 151 11.29 -1.11 2.14
CA ILE A 151 10.87 -1.73 3.41
C ILE A 151 12.03 -1.66 4.42
N PRO A 152 12.06 -0.70 5.35
CA PRO A 152 13.10 -0.63 6.36
C PRO A 152 12.88 -1.69 7.47
N PRO A 153 13.93 -2.31 8.04
CA PRO A 153 15.35 -2.25 7.68
C PRO A 153 15.78 -3.44 6.78
N VAL A 154 14.95 -3.84 5.81
CA VAL A 154 15.16 -5.08 5.03
C VAL A 154 15.54 -4.79 3.58
N TYR A 155 14.78 -3.93 2.92
CA TYR A 155 14.85 -3.70 1.48
C TYR A 155 14.80 -2.23 1.14
#